data_AF-A0AA41V7T0-F1
#
_entry.id   AF-A0AA41V7T0-F1
#
_cell.length_a   1.000
_cell.length_b   1.000
_cell.length_c   1.000
_cell.angle_alpha   90.00
_cell.angle_beta   90.00
_cell.angle_gamma   90.00
#
_symmetry.space_group_name_H-M   'P 1'
#
loop_
_entity.id
_entity.type
_entity.pdbx_description
1 polymer ?
#
loop_
_entity_poly.entity_id
_entity_poly.type
_entity_poly.pdbx_seq_one_letter_code
_entity_poly.pdbx_strand_id
1 'polypeptide(L)' 'MVRKANVVFDESPPDDFDPSYPYKEPIAMLEIREYIVRVKWIDIETAEIFNG' A
#
# COMPACT_ATOMS: atom_id res chain seq x y z
N MET A 1 25.90 7.31 10.78
CA MET A 1 25.03 6.69 9.75
C MET A 1 24.25 5.57 10.41
N VAL A 2 23.02 5.82 10.87
CA VAL A 2 22.13 4.74 11.34
C VAL A 2 21.76 3.95 10.09
N ARG A 3 22.04 2.65 10.06
CA ARG A 3 21.58 1.78 8.96
C ARG A 3 20.06 1.93 8.88
N LYS A 4 19.51 2.37 7.74
CA LYS A 4 18.08 2.40 7.49
C LYS A 4 17.55 1.00 7.82
N ALA A 5 16.85 0.84 8.93
CA ALA A 5 16.06 -0.35 9.17
C ALA A 5 15.03 -0.39 8.02
N ASN A 6 14.86 -1.55 7.38
CA ASN A 6 13.73 -1.72 6.48
C ASN A 6 12.47 -1.41 7.30
N VAL A 7 11.77 -0.34 6.91
CA VAL A 7 10.47 -0.02 7.51
C VAL A 7 9.52 -1.10 7.00
N VAL A 8 9.18 -2.03 7.89
CA VAL A 8 8.20 -3.07 7.61
C VAL A 8 6.85 -2.51 8.03
N PHE A 9 5.93 -2.44 7.08
CA PHE A 9 4.53 -2.13 7.37
C PHE A 9 3.83 -3.45 7.68
N ASP A 10 3.12 -3.51 8.81
CA ASP A 10 2.41 -4.72 9.26
C ASP A 10 1.13 -5.02 8.46
N GLU A 11 0.85 -4.25 7.40
CA GLU A 11 -0.40 -4.29 6.67
C GLU A 11 -0.21 -4.78 5.23
N SER A 12 -0.78 -5.95 4.94
CA SER A 12 -0.73 -6.64 3.65
C SER A 12 -1.93 -6.29 2.75
N PRO A 13 -1.83 -6.52 1.43
CA PRO A 13 -3.01 -6.45 0.56
C PRO A 13 -4.08 -7.47 0.97
N PRO A 14 -5.36 -7.22 0.65
CA PRO A 14 -6.45 -8.16 0.93
C PRO A 14 -6.31 -9.43 0.09
N ASP A 15 -6.49 -10.60 0.72
CA ASP A 15 -6.34 -11.91 0.07
C ASP A 15 -7.49 -12.23 -0.92
N ASP A 16 -8.67 -11.65 -0.72
CA ASP A 16 -9.92 -12.01 -1.42
C ASP A 16 -10.32 -11.02 -2.53
N PHE A 17 -9.48 -10.04 -2.88
CA PHE A 17 -9.81 -9.05 -3.90
C PHE A 17 -9.67 -9.61 -5.33
N ASP A 18 -10.79 -9.67 -6.07
CA ASP A 18 -10.81 -10.04 -7.49
C ASP A 18 -10.83 -8.78 -8.39
N PRO A 19 -9.73 -8.47 -9.12
CA PRO A 19 -9.67 -7.29 -9.98
C PRO A 19 -10.58 -7.38 -11.22
N SER A 20 -11.01 -8.58 -11.61
CA SER A 20 -11.95 -8.76 -12.73
C SER A 20 -13.40 -8.45 -12.32
N TYR A 21 -13.71 -8.61 -11.02
CA TYR A 21 -15.03 -8.33 -10.44
C TYR A 21 -14.91 -7.49 -9.15
N PRO A 22 -14.39 -6.25 -9.25
CA PRO A 22 -13.97 -5.46 -8.09
C PRO A 22 -15.12 -5.06 -7.15
N TYR A 23 -16.37 -5.15 -7.59
CA TYR A 23 -17.56 -4.83 -6.80
C TYR A 23 -18.26 -6.04 -6.20
N LYS A 24 -17.77 -7.26 -6.48
CA LYS A 24 -18.38 -8.51 -5.99
C LYS A 24 -18.32 -8.59 -4.46
N GLU A 25 -17.21 -8.15 -3.88
CA GLU A 25 -16.98 -8.07 -2.44
C GLU A 25 -16.68 -6.62 -2.06
N PRO A 26 -17.68 -5.83 -1.63
CA PRO A 26 -17.51 -4.40 -1.35
C PRO A 26 -16.48 -4.10 -0.25
N ILE A 27 -16.27 -5.03 0.68
CA ILE A 27 -15.28 -4.88 1.76
C ILE A 27 -13.86 -5.00 1.17
N ALA A 28 -13.59 -6.07 0.41
CA ALA A 28 -12.31 -6.26 -0.26
C ALA A 28 -11.97 -5.10 -1.23
N MET A 29 -12.99 -4.51 -1.86
CA MET A 29 -12.85 -3.30 -2.68
C MET A 29 -12.36 -2.07 -1.88
N LEU A 30 -12.82 -1.90 -0.63
CA LEU A 30 -12.40 -0.79 0.21
C LEU A 30 -10.99 -1.03 0.77
N GLU A 31 -10.71 -2.25 1.21
CA GLU A 31 -9.41 -2.66 1.72
C GLU A 31 -8.31 -2.51 0.67
N ILE A 32 -8.54 -2.94 -0.58
CA ILE A 32 -7.55 -2.76 -1.65
C ILE A 32 -7.32 -1.28 -1.97
N ARG A 33 -8.35 -0.44 -1.88
CA ARG A 33 -8.22 1.00 -2.14
C ARG A 33 -7.37 1.68 -1.08
N GLU A 34 -7.60 1.33 0.19
CA GLU A 34 -6.78 1.83 1.29
C GLU A 34 -5.32 1.40 1.12
N TYR A 35 -5.11 0.12 0.82
CA TYR A 35 -3.78 -0.43 0.54
C TYR A 35 -3.07 0.30 -0.61
N ILE A 36 -3.74 0.49 -1.75
CA ILE A 36 -3.16 1.19 -2.91
C ILE A 36 -2.80 2.64 -2.56
N VAL A 37 -3.67 3.35 -1.84
CA VAL A 37 -3.40 4.74 -1.44
C VAL A 37 -2.17 4.80 -0.54
N ARG A 38 -2.05 3.88 0.41
CA ARG A 38 -0.89 3.77 1.31
C ARG A 38 0.41 3.52 0.54
N VAL A 39 0.42 2.57 -0.38
CA VAL A 39 1.59 2.28 -1.23
C VAL A 39 2.02 3.52 -2.01
N LYS A 40 1.07 4.25 -2.61
CA LYS A 40 1.38 5.49 -3.33
C LYS A 40 1.99 6.56 -2.42
N TRP A 41 1.48 6.72 -1.20
CA TRP A 41 2.08 7.65 -0.23
C TRP A 41 3.50 7.24 0.16
N ILE A 42 3.74 5.96 0.39
CA ILE A 42 5.09 5.44 0.67
C ILE A 42 6.04 5.76 -0.48
N ASP A 43 5.60 5.55 -1.72
CA ASP A 43 6.40 5.87 -2.91
C ASP A 43 6.71 7.37 -3.02
N ILE A 44 5.73 8.24 -2.73
CA ILE A 44 5.91 9.70 -2.72
C ILE A 44 6.92 10.12 -1.66
N GLU A 45 6.71 9.74 -0.40
CA GLU A 45 7.60 10.08 0.72
C GLU A 45 9.02 9.54 0.50
N THR A 46 9.12 8.32 -0.04
CA THR A 46 10.40 7.72 -0.41
C THR A 46 11.09 8.53 -1.51
N ALA A 47 10.36 8.96 -2.52
CA ALA A 47 10.88 9.82 -3.58
C ALA A 47 11.30 11.20 -3.05
N GLU A 48 10.58 11.80 -2.12
CA GLU A 48 10.96 13.06 -1.47
C GLU A 48 12.26 12.91 -0.67
N ILE A 49 12.44 11.81 0.08
CA ILE A 49 13.67 11.50 0.81
C ILE A 49 14.87 11.30 -0.13
N PHE A 50 14.66 10.75 -1.33
CA PHE A 50 15.75 10.50 -2.29
C PHE A 50 16.06 11.70 -3.19
N ASN A 51 15.06 12.55 -3.49
CA ASN A 51 15.21 13.68 -4.41
C ASN A 51 15.37 15.05 -3.72
N GLY A 52 15.12 15.14 -2.41
CA GLY A 52 15.40 16.32 -1.58
C GLY A 52 16.83 16.35 -1.06
#